data_AF-A0A7I8EZ18-F1
#
_entry.id   AF-A0A7I8EZ18-F1
#
_cell.length_a   1.000
_cell.length_b   1.000
_cell.length_c   1.000
_cell.angle_alpha   90.00
_cell.angle_beta   90.00
_cell.angle_gamma   90.00
#
_symmetry.space_group_name_H-M   'P 1'
#
loop_
_entity.id
_entity.type
_entity.pdbx_description
1 polymer ?
#
loop_
_entity_poly.entity_id
_entity_poly.type
_entity_poly.pdbx_seq_one_letter_code
_entity_poly.pdbx_strand_id
1 'polypeptide(L)'
;MLSLFQKIHHLFLVYCLCVCATVCLFHTARADGGAPNLAYVAGTPKGISIIDIAQQKVVRSITTPESPQSLLLSIDGRYLFITQPQQGRFLALSAKTGETICTANVPGDPSLLALDPIINVLYVAGNAANRVTELDGLTCKIKRVFLTKDPVYGVALAFAGPNLTNTKDNQLWVATTHTLQTFDASTGRALDTIALPQGQRSQFLTIPPGSTVYAATRQGSIEAIDIKSHTMLTLVTGGSYGPMDFNEQTGEIFVPDRKKTRLLVLSPVTVGAPLPQEPRRVVAFPFAPVSVAITSDGQLGFVALQNGTVSILDLPGRQTITTLFVGGSPHFIVTGLYPPLVGLIPQETTLLGTLVNDGAYTLLFLLIFAPLTYFWFLARKKRANHL
;
A
#
# COMPACT_ATOMS: atom_id res chain seq x y z
N MET A 1 33.81 -50.29 29.10
CA MET A 1 33.56 -48.83 29.01
C MET A 1 34.12 -48.18 27.74
N LEU A 2 35.26 -48.61 27.19
CA LEU A 2 35.84 -47.98 25.98
C LEU A 2 35.02 -48.18 24.68
N SER A 3 34.34 -49.32 24.46
CA SER A 3 33.63 -49.56 23.18
C SER A 3 32.31 -48.80 23.02
N LEU A 4 31.74 -48.30 24.12
CA LEU A 4 30.51 -47.48 24.09
C LEU A 4 30.83 -46.03 23.70
N PHE A 5 31.96 -45.50 24.19
CA PHE A 5 32.44 -44.15 23.86
C PHE A 5 32.82 -44.00 22.39
N GLN A 6 33.45 -45.02 21.79
CA GLN A 6 33.77 -45.03 20.37
C GLN A 6 32.52 -45.04 19.47
N LYS A 7 31.49 -45.80 19.84
CA LYS A 7 30.21 -45.83 19.09
C LYS A 7 29.45 -44.51 19.18
N ILE A 8 29.47 -43.83 20.33
CA ILE A 8 28.84 -42.51 20.51
C ILE A 8 29.59 -41.44 19.70
N HIS A 9 30.92 -41.51 19.66
CA HIS A 9 31.74 -40.56 18.89
C HIS A 9 31.50 -40.67 17.38
N HIS A 10 31.37 -41.89 16.85
CA HIS A 10 31.03 -42.10 15.43
C HIS A 10 29.59 -41.67 15.09
N LEU A 11 28.62 -41.89 15.99
CA LEU A 11 27.25 -41.41 15.78
C LEU A 11 27.17 -39.87 15.77
N PHE A 12 27.95 -39.22 16.64
CA PHE A 12 28.03 -37.76 16.72
C PHE A 12 28.69 -37.14 15.49
N LEU A 13 29.73 -37.79 14.94
CA LEU A 13 30.42 -37.33 13.74
C LEU A 13 29.54 -37.44 12.49
N VAL A 14 28.78 -38.54 12.36
CA VAL A 14 27.81 -38.75 11.26
C VAL A 14 26.64 -37.77 11.37
N TYR A 15 26.16 -37.49 12.59
CA TYR A 15 25.13 -36.48 12.83
C TYR A 15 25.61 -35.06 12.45
N CYS A 16 26.83 -34.67 12.84
CA CYS A 16 27.43 -33.39 12.43
C CYS A 16 27.61 -33.26 10.90
N LEU A 17 28.01 -34.35 10.22
CA LEU A 17 28.13 -34.37 8.76
C LEU A 17 26.78 -34.27 8.04
N CYS A 18 25.73 -34.91 8.55
CA CYS A 18 24.36 -34.77 8.02
C CYS A 18 23.77 -33.37 8.27
N VAL A 19 24.10 -32.73 9.40
CA VAL A 19 23.70 -31.34 9.70
C VAL A 19 24.43 -30.35 8.78
N CYS A 20 25.74 -30.52 8.55
CA CYS A 20 26.48 -29.69 7.59
C CYS A 20 25.99 -29.87 6.14
N ALA A 21 25.66 -31.09 5.72
CA ALA A 21 25.17 -31.36 4.36
C ALA A 21 23.74 -30.80 4.11
N THR A 22 22.91 -30.71 5.14
CA THR A 22 21.58 -30.09 5.06
C THR A 22 21.64 -28.56 5.10
N VAL A 23 22.63 -27.96 5.76
CA VAL A 23 22.85 -26.50 5.76
C VAL A 23 23.38 -25.99 4.41
N CYS A 24 24.14 -26.79 3.66
CA CYS A 24 24.69 -26.36 2.36
C CYS A 24 23.69 -26.42 1.17
N LEU A 25 22.49 -26.99 1.32
CA LEU A 25 21.52 -27.16 0.23
C LEU A 25 20.36 -26.15 0.23
N PHE A 26 20.35 -25.16 1.13
CA PHE A 26 19.35 -24.09 1.12
C PHE A 26 19.96 -22.74 0.73
N HIS A 27 20.33 -22.58 -0.54
CA HIS A 27 20.29 -21.24 -1.14
C HIS A 27 18.83 -20.89 -1.42
N THR A 28 18.08 -20.50 -0.40
CA THR A 28 16.85 -19.74 -0.65
C THR A 28 17.27 -18.31 -0.93
N ALA A 29 17.35 -17.93 -2.21
CA ALA A 29 17.23 -16.53 -2.58
C ALA A 29 15.88 -16.02 -2.01
N ARG A 30 15.93 -15.24 -0.93
CA ARG A 30 14.74 -14.66 -0.29
C ARG A 30 14.72 -13.17 -0.58
N ALA A 31 13.62 -12.74 -1.19
CA ALA A 31 13.30 -11.35 -1.47
C ALA A 31 12.83 -10.66 -0.18
N ASP A 32 13.70 -9.82 0.36
CA ASP A 32 13.56 -8.81 1.42
C ASP A 32 12.63 -7.62 1.07
N GLY A 33 11.87 -7.70 -0.05
CA GLY A 33 10.80 -6.74 -0.38
C GLY A 33 11.25 -5.28 -0.59
N GLY A 34 10.36 -4.43 -1.10
CA GLY A 34 10.52 -2.98 -0.93
C GLY A 34 10.24 -2.64 0.53
N ALA A 35 10.99 -1.70 1.11
CA ALA A 35 10.80 -1.38 2.52
C ALA A 35 9.49 -0.59 2.71
N PRO A 36 8.63 -0.94 3.69
CA PRO A 36 7.44 -0.14 4.08
C PRO A 36 7.73 1.34 4.38
N ASN A 37 8.99 1.68 4.69
CA ASN A 37 9.47 3.04 4.90
C ASN A 37 9.77 3.82 3.60
N LEU A 38 9.15 3.49 2.48
CA LEU A 38 9.44 4.11 1.19
C LEU A 38 8.23 4.81 0.60
N ALA A 39 8.47 5.94 -0.06
CA ALA A 39 7.53 6.60 -0.96
C ALA A 39 8.02 6.48 -2.41
N TYR A 40 7.11 6.19 -3.33
CA TYR A 40 7.36 5.99 -4.76
C TYR A 40 6.73 7.12 -5.56
N VAL A 41 7.51 7.76 -6.41
CA VAL A 41 7.12 8.98 -7.15
C VAL A 41 7.22 8.73 -8.64
N ALA A 42 6.11 8.79 -9.37
CA ALA A 42 6.07 8.66 -10.83
C ALA A 42 6.32 9.99 -11.53
N GLY A 43 6.87 9.93 -12.74
CA GLY A 43 7.10 11.11 -13.59
C GLY A 43 8.48 11.74 -13.42
N THR A 44 9.43 11.00 -12.86
CA THR A 44 10.81 11.45 -12.64
C THR A 44 11.70 11.07 -13.83
N PRO A 45 12.94 11.57 -13.97
CA PRO A 45 13.74 11.39 -15.19
C PRO A 45 14.03 9.92 -15.55
N LYS A 46 14.07 9.03 -14.56
CA LYS A 46 14.23 7.57 -14.79
C LYS A 46 12.88 6.84 -14.84
N GLY A 47 11.77 7.52 -14.58
CA GLY A 47 10.45 6.91 -14.45
C GLY A 47 9.93 7.05 -13.03
N ILE A 48 10.56 6.36 -12.08
CA ILE A 48 10.13 6.32 -10.67
C ILE A 48 11.28 6.65 -9.73
N SER A 49 11.12 7.64 -8.87
CA SER A 49 12.05 7.91 -7.75
C SER A 49 11.51 7.35 -6.44
N ILE A 50 12.43 6.88 -5.59
CA ILE A 50 12.11 6.25 -4.31
C ILE A 50 12.73 7.09 -3.20
N ILE A 51 11.88 7.58 -2.32
CA ILE A 51 12.24 8.34 -1.13
C ILE A 51 12.21 7.40 0.07
N ASP A 52 13.28 7.37 0.84
CA ASP A 52 13.27 6.77 2.17
C ASP A 52 12.66 7.77 3.15
N ILE A 53 11.54 7.38 3.76
CA ILE A 53 10.72 8.21 4.65
C ILE A 53 11.50 8.55 5.92
N ALA A 54 12.23 7.59 6.50
CA ALA A 54 12.97 7.79 7.73
C ALA A 54 14.21 8.66 7.51
N GLN A 55 14.92 8.44 6.40
CA GLN A 55 16.12 9.19 6.03
C GLN A 55 15.82 10.51 5.31
N GLN A 56 14.56 10.73 4.93
CA GLN A 56 14.09 11.91 4.20
C GLN A 56 14.94 12.24 2.99
N LYS A 57 15.27 11.23 2.19
CA LYS A 57 16.12 11.40 0.99
C LYS A 57 15.72 10.45 -0.13
N VAL A 58 16.02 10.85 -1.36
CA VAL A 58 15.92 9.94 -2.50
C VAL A 58 17.03 8.90 -2.40
N VAL A 59 16.66 7.62 -2.31
CA VAL A 59 17.60 6.50 -2.11
C VAL A 59 17.80 5.65 -3.34
N ARG A 60 16.82 5.65 -4.26
CA ARG A 60 16.85 4.79 -5.46
C ARG A 60 15.95 5.37 -6.55
N SER A 61 16.13 4.87 -7.76
CA SER A 61 15.15 5.02 -8.85
C SER A 61 14.92 3.67 -9.50
N ILE A 62 13.71 3.46 -10.01
CA ILE A 62 13.39 2.36 -10.93
C ILE A 62 13.34 2.94 -12.33
N THR A 63 14.16 2.40 -13.23
CA THR A 63 14.11 2.76 -14.64
C THR A 63 12.91 2.08 -15.29
N THR A 64 11.97 2.86 -15.82
CA THR A 64 10.89 2.33 -16.64
C THR A 64 11.11 2.77 -18.09
N PRO A 65 10.98 1.87 -19.08
CA PRO A 65 11.16 2.26 -20.50
C PRO A 65 10.20 3.35 -20.94
N GLU A 66 9.04 3.42 -20.29
CA GLU A 66 7.94 4.33 -20.60
C GLU A 66 7.44 5.00 -19.33
N SER A 67 6.82 6.18 -19.47
CA SER A 67 6.37 6.99 -18.33
C SER A 67 5.22 6.29 -17.59
N PRO A 68 5.41 5.89 -16.33
CA PRO A 68 4.32 5.38 -15.51
C PRO A 68 3.39 6.55 -15.15
N GLN A 69 2.09 6.28 -15.08
CA GLN A 69 1.08 7.29 -14.75
C GLN A 69 0.58 7.16 -13.31
N SER A 70 0.12 5.97 -12.93
CA SER A 70 -0.39 5.68 -11.59
C SER A 70 0.42 4.57 -10.95
N LEU A 71 0.60 4.66 -9.63
CA LEU A 71 1.36 3.71 -8.82
C LEU A 71 0.49 3.21 -7.68
N LEU A 72 0.56 1.91 -7.39
CA LEU A 72 0.12 1.33 -6.11
C LEU A 72 1.17 0.35 -5.61
N LEU A 73 1.25 0.20 -4.29
CA LEU A 73 2.13 -0.79 -3.66
C LEU A 73 1.28 -1.92 -3.08
N SER A 74 1.76 -3.16 -3.15
CA SER A 74 1.17 -4.24 -2.37
C SER A 74 1.31 -3.95 -0.88
N ILE A 75 0.39 -4.50 -0.08
CA ILE A 75 0.34 -4.28 1.37
C ILE A 75 1.65 -4.68 2.08
N ASP A 76 2.33 -5.70 1.55
CA ASP A 76 3.61 -6.20 2.05
C ASP A 76 4.83 -5.44 1.49
N GLY A 77 4.62 -4.42 0.66
CA GLY A 77 5.67 -3.61 0.06
C GLY A 77 6.51 -4.31 -1.01
N ARG A 78 6.18 -5.55 -1.40
CA ARG A 78 7.02 -6.34 -2.33
C ARG A 78 6.77 -6.04 -3.79
N TYR A 79 5.59 -5.56 -4.15
CA TYR A 79 5.15 -5.37 -5.52
C TYR A 79 4.74 -3.92 -5.77
N LEU A 80 5.27 -3.34 -6.83
CA LEU A 80 4.87 -2.03 -7.33
C LEU A 80 4.04 -2.21 -8.59
N PHE A 81 2.78 -1.82 -8.51
CA PHE A 81 1.81 -1.88 -9.59
C PHE A 81 1.78 -0.55 -10.33
N ILE A 82 1.99 -0.58 -11.64
CA ILE A 82 2.08 0.63 -12.45
C ILE A 82 1.21 0.54 -13.69
N THR A 83 0.71 1.68 -14.14
CA THR A 83 0.08 1.80 -15.46
C THR A 83 0.90 2.62 -16.42
N GLN A 84 0.84 2.26 -17.70
CA GLN A 84 1.53 2.92 -18.81
C GLN A 84 0.48 3.22 -19.89
N PRO A 85 -0.19 4.40 -19.83
CA PRO A 85 -1.33 4.71 -20.68
C PRO A 85 -0.99 4.65 -22.17
N GLN A 86 0.13 5.26 -22.57
CA GLN A 86 0.56 5.35 -23.98
C GLN A 86 0.83 3.99 -24.62
N GLN A 87 1.09 2.96 -23.81
CA GLN A 87 1.32 1.59 -24.26
C GLN A 87 0.09 0.70 -24.09
N GLY A 88 -0.98 1.18 -23.44
CA GLY A 88 -2.14 0.34 -23.12
C GLY A 88 -1.81 -0.79 -22.16
N ARG A 89 -0.90 -0.57 -21.19
CA ARG A 89 -0.38 -1.64 -20.32
C ARG A 89 -0.50 -1.38 -18.82
N PHE A 90 -0.64 -2.49 -18.10
CA PHE A 90 -0.39 -2.64 -16.67
C PHE A 90 0.86 -3.49 -16.46
N LEU A 91 1.66 -3.16 -15.44
CA LEU A 91 2.81 -3.95 -15.02
C LEU A 91 2.82 -4.12 -13.49
N ALA A 92 3.20 -5.32 -13.05
CA ALA A 92 3.64 -5.55 -11.68
C ALA A 92 5.16 -5.68 -11.67
N LEU A 93 5.83 -4.87 -10.87
CA LEU A 93 7.28 -4.86 -10.69
C LEU A 93 7.66 -5.35 -9.30
N SER A 94 8.83 -5.97 -9.16
CA SER A 94 9.47 -6.14 -7.86
C SER A 94 9.82 -4.75 -7.31
N ALA A 95 9.25 -4.40 -6.15
CA ALA A 95 9.50 -3.10 -5.54
C ALA A 95 10.93 -2.95 -5.03
N LYS A 96 11.68 -4.06 -4.87
CA LYS A 96 13.11 -4.06 -4.52
C LYS A 96 13.99 -3.86 -5.75
N THR A 97 13.82 -4.70 -6.76
CA THR A 97 14.76 -4.76 -7.90
C THR A 97 14.32 -3.87 -9.07
N GLY A 98 13.02 -3.57 -9.18
CA GLY A 98 12.43 -2.91 -10.34
C GLY A 98 12.17 -3.86 -11.51
N GLU A 99 12.46 -5.15 -11.37
CA GLU A 99 12.23 -6.14 -12.42
C GLU A 99 10.74 -6.38 -12.65
N THR A 100 10.37 -6.56 -13.91
CA THR A 100 8.98 -6.89 -14.28
C THR A 100 8.66 -8.32 -13.92
N ILE A 101 7.62 -8.50 -13.11
CA ILE A 101 7.10 -9.80 -12.71
C ILE A 101 6.08 -10.29 -13.72
N CYS A 102 5.15 -9.41 -14.10
CA CYS A 102 4.16 -9.69 -15.12
C CYS A 102 3.66 -8.39 -15.77
N THR A 103 3.01 -8.54 -16.93
CA THR A 103 2.39 -7.46 -17.68
C THR A 103 1.02 -7.90 -18.16
N ALA A 104 0.09 -6.96 -18.30
CA ALA A 104 -1.20 -7.16 -18.95
C ALA A 104 -1.50 -6.03 -19.92
N ASN A 105 -2.11 -6.36 -21.05
CA ASN A 105 -2.68 -5.37 -21.96
C ASN A 105 -4.04 -4.95 -21.41
N VAL A 106 -4.18 -3.66 -21.12
CA VAL A 106 -5.41 -3.07 -20.59
C VAL A 106 -5.84 -1.96 -21.55
N PRO A 107 -6.92 -2.15 -22.33
CA PRO A 107 -7.38 -1.15 -23.28
C PRO A 107 -7.80 0.16 -22.62
N GLY A 108 -7.69 1.27 -23.37
CA GLY A 108 -8.29 2.54 -22.99
C GLY A 108 -7.42 3.46 -22.15
N ASP A 109 -6.12 3.54 -22.43
CA ASP A 109 -5.15 4.44 -21.79
C ASP A 109 -5.13 4.28 -20.25
N PRO A 110 -4.73 3.09 -19.75
CA PRO A 110 -4.79 2.75 -18.35
C PRO A 110 -4.01 3.76 -17.51
N SER A 111 -4.72 4.51 -16.70
CA SER A 111 -4.20 5.64 -15.92
C SER A 111 -4.74 5.64 -14.49
N LEU A 112 -5.56 4.66 -14.13
CA LEU A 112 -6.28 4.58 -12.86
C LEU A 112 -6.09 3.20 -12.25
N LEU A 113 -5.85 3.17 -10.95
CA LEU A 113 -5.65 1.95 -10.17
C LEU A 113 -6.44 2.02 -8.86
N ALA A 114 -7.07 0.91 -8.50
CA ALA A 114 -7.48 0.60 -7.14
C ALA A 114 -7.03 -0.82 -6.78
N LEU A 115 -6.74 -1.07 -5.50
CA LEU A 115 -6.26 -2.34 -4.99
C LEU A 115 -7.18 -2.83 -3.89
N ASP A 116 -7.62 -4.08 -4.00
CA ASP A 116 -8.08 -4.86 -2.85
C ASP A 116 -6.86 -5.59 -2.25
N PRO A 117 -6.29 -5.10 -1.13
CA PRO A 117 -5.06 -5.66 -0.58
C PRO A 117 -5.28 -7.01 0.12
N ILE A 118 -6.53 -7.37 0.46
CA ILE A 118 -6.83 -8.60 1.19
C ILE A 118 -6.74 -9.80 0.25
N ILE A 119 -7.35 -9.69 -0.94
CA ILE A 119 -7.35 -10.73 -1.96
C ILE A 119 -6.34 -10.48 -3.10
N ASN A 120 -5.55 -9.41 -2.99
CA ASN A 120 -4.53 -8.99 -3.96
C ASN A 120 -5.06 -8.89 -5.40
N VAL A 121 -6.16 -8.16 -5.55
CA VAL A 121 -6.83 -7.89 -6.83
C VAL A 121 -6.73 -6.42 -7.18
N LEU A 122 -6.42 -6.12 -8.44
CA LEU A 122 -6.28 -4.76 -8.95
C LEU A 122 -7.43 -4.45 -9.91
N TYR A 123 -7.92 -3.23 -9.84
CA TYR A 123 -8.89 -2.65 -10.76
C TYR A 123 -8.18 -1.57 -11.57
N VAL A 124 -8.05 -1.80 -12.87
CA VAL A 124 -7.29 -0.94 -13.78
C VAL A 124 -8.23 -0.38 -14.84
N ALA A 125 -8.18 0.94 -15.01
CA ALA A 125 -9.01 1.63 -15.99
C ALA A 125 -8.31 2.84 -16.58
N GLY A 126 -8.92 3.42 -17.59
CA GLY A 126 -8.46 4.64 -18.22
C GLY A 126 -9.58 5.33 -18.99
N ASN A 127 -9.28 6.55 -19.43
CA ASN A 127 -10.25 7.49 -19.98
C ASN A 127 -10.59 7.26 -21.45
N ALA A 128 -9.94 6.31 -22.13
CA ALA A 128 -10.22 5.98 -23.52
C ALA A 128 -11.06 4.69 -23.67
N ALA A 129 -11.59 4.14 -22.57
CA ALA A 129 -12.52 3.01 -22.63
C ALA A 129 -13.63 3.05 -21.57
N ASN A 130 -14.75 2.42 -21.91
CA ASN A 130 -15.92 2.28 -21.05
C ASN A 130 -15.85 0.96 -20.25
N ARG A 131 -14.72 0.74 -19.56
CA ARG A 131 -14.53 -0.46 -18.76
C ARG A 131 -13.51 -0.30 -17.64
N VAL A 132 -13.67 -1.11 -16.60
CA VAL A 132 -12.64 -1.39 -15.59
C VAL A 132 -12.22 -2.85 -15.72
N THR A 133 -10.92 -3.10 -15.80
CA THR A 133 -10.33 -4.44 -15.90
C THR A 133 -9.85 -4.88 -14.54
N GLU A 134 -10.34 -6.02 -14.08
CA GLU A 134 -9.87 -6.66 -12.86
C GLU A 134 -8.80 -7.68 -13.18
N LEU A 135 -7.69 -7.60 -12.46
CA LEU A 135 -6.56 -8.50 -12.64
C LEU A 135 -5.99 -8.98 -11.32
N ASP A 136 -5.37 -10.16 -11.38
CA ASP A 136 -4.57 -10.70 -10.30
C ASP A 136 -3.26 -9.93 -10.14
N GLY A 137 -2.95 -9.44 -8.93
CA GLY A 137 -1.75 -8.63 -8.71
C GLY A 137 -0.42 -9.36 -8.91
N LEU A 138 -0.38 -10.70 -8.79
CA LEU A 138 0.87 -11.47 -8.93
C LEU A 138 1.06 -12.02 -10.33
N THR A 139 -0.03 -12.41 -10.99
CA THR A 139 0.03 -13.09 -12.29
C THR A 139 -0.38 -12.19 -13.45
N CYS A 140 -0.91 -10.98 -13.17
CA CYS A 140 -1.49 -10.06 -14.14
C CYS A 140 -2.62 -10.68 -15.00
N LYS A 141 -3.15 -11.83 -14.59
CA LYS A 141 -4.25 -12.48 -15.31
C LYS A 141 -5.51 -11.68 -15.12
N ILE A 142 -6.16 -11.33 -16.22
CA ILE A 142 -7.47 -10.68 -16.22
C ILE A 142 -8.49 -11.68 -15.65
N LYS A 143 -9.14 -11.30 -14.55
CA LYS A 143 -10.20 -12.08 -13.92
C LYS A 143 -11.57 -11.70 -14.48
N ARG A 144 -11.78 -10.39 -14.69
CA ARG A 144 -13.09 -9.84 -15.04
C ARG A 144 -12.96 -8.49 -15.75
N VAL A 145 -14.04 -8.11 -16.44
CA VAL A 145 -14.23 -6.76 -16.96
C VAL A 145 -15.57 -6.23 -16.49
N PHE A 146 -15.57 -5.05 -15.88
CA PHE A 146 -16.75 -4.29 -15.50
C PHE A 146 -17.06 -3.30 -16.61
N LEU A 147 -18.21 -3.42 -17.24
CA LEU A 147 -18.63 -2.52 -18.31
C LEU A 147 -19.29 -1.27 -17.72
N THR A 148 -18.81 -0.11 -18.13
CA THR A 148 -19.36 1.18 -17.72
C THR A 148 -20.19 1.79 -18.84
N LYS A 149 -21.05 2.75 -18.50
CA LYS A 149 -21.86 3.46 -19.51
C LYS A 149 -21.03 4.45 -20.33
N ASP A 150 -19.99 5.01 -19.72
CA ASP A 150 -19.17 6.10 -20.23
C ASP A 150 -17.68 5.85 -19.90
N PRO A 151 -16.74 6.59 -20.52
CA PRO A 151 -15.33 6.49 -20.22
C PRO A 151 -15.01 6.73 -18.74
N VAL A 152 -13.98 6.02 -18.25
CA VAL A 152 -13.64 5.99 -16.82
C VAL A 152 -12.60 7.05 -16.48
N TYR A 153 -12.86 7.84 -15.44
CA TYR A 153 -11.96 8.89 -14.98
C TYR A 153 -11.43 8.70 -13.57
N GLY A 154 -12.11 7.88 -12.75
CA GLY A 154 -11.67 7.53 -11.40
C GLY A 154 -12.19 6.16 -10.98
N VAL A 155 -11.42 5.46 -10.16
CA VAL A 155 -11.80 4.18 -9.55
C VAL A 155 -11.40 4.19 -8.08
N ALA A 156 -12.25 3.67 -7.21
CA ALA A 156 -11.98 3.51 -5.78
C ALA A 156 -12.78 2.32 -5.23
N LEU A 157 -12.37 1.78 -4.09
CA LEU A 157 -13.09 0.72 -3.39
C LEU A 157 -13.70 1.25 -2.10
N ALA A 158 -14.97 0.92 -1.88
CA ALA A 158 -15.57 0.97 -0.56
C ALA A 158 -15.51 -0.44 0.05
N PHE A 159 -14.89 -0.57 1.21
CA PHE A 159 -14.66 -1.85 1.86
C PHE A 159 -15.81 -2.29 2.76
N ALA A 160 -16.10 -3.60 2.75
CA ALA A 160 -16.97 -4.23 3.72
C ALA A 160 -16.40 -4.06 5.14
N GLY A 161 -17.23 -3.58 6.07
CA GLY A 161 -16.80 -3.15 7.40
C GLY A 161 -16.53 -1.64 7.45
N PRO A 162 -15.32 -1.14 7.10
CA PRO A 162 -14.96 0.27 7.25
C PRO A 162 -15.90 1.25 6.56
N ASN A 163 -16.47 0.87 5.41
CA ASN A 163 -17.42 1.70 4.66
C ASN A 163 -18.83 1.10 4.63
N LEU A 164 -18.91 -0.21 4.43
CA LEU A 164 -20.17 -0.91 4.20
C LEU A 164 -20.50 -1.83 5.37
N THR A 165 -21.41 -1.42 6.25
CA THR A 165 -21.72 -2.17 7.49
C THR A 165 -22.62 -3.38 7.28
N ASN A 166 -23.34 -3.45 6.15
CA ASN A 166 -24.43 -4.41 5.92
C ASN A 166 -24.13 -5.44 4.81
N THR A 167 -22.88 -5.55 4.38
CA THR A 167 -22.44 -6.50 3.35
C THR A 167 -21.07 -7.06 3.71
N LYS A 168 -20.76 -8.24 3.15
CA LYS A 168 -19.43 -8.87 3.24
C LYS A 168 -18.56 -8.55 2.03
N ASP A 169 -19.17 -8.02 0.97
CA ASP A 169 -18.52 -7.77 -0.31
C ASP A 169 -18.16 -6.29 -0.44
N ASN A 170 -16.98 -6.04 -0.99
CA ASN A 170 -16.53 -4.70 -1.33
C ASN A 170 -17.35 -4.14 -2.51
N GLN A 171 -17.43 -2.82 -2.60
CA GLN A 171 -18.07 -2.13 -3.72
C GLN A 171 -17.02 -1.35 -4.51
N LEU A 172 -16.95 -1.61 -5.82
CA LEU A 172 -16.14 -0.84 -6.75
C LEU A 172 -16.92 0.40 -7.17
N TRP A 173 -16.36 1.58 -6.89
CA TRP A 173 -16.90 2.88 -7.30
C TRP A 173 -16.13 3.39 -8.50
N VAL A 174 -16.87 3.78 -9.54
CA VAL A 174 -16.32 4.20 -10.82
C VAL A 174 -16.87 5.57 -11.20
N ALA A 175 -16.00 6.55 -11.31
CA ALA A 175 -16.32 7.85 -11.86
C ALA A 175 -16.28 7.78 -13.39
N THR A 176 -17.41 8.04 -14.03
CA THR A 176 -17.51 8.16 -15.47
C THR A 176 -17.68 9.62 -15.88
N THR A 177 -17.83 9.89 -17.18
CA THR A 177 -17.99 11.27 -17.69
C THR A 177 -19.10 12.05 -16.97
N HIS A 178 -20.26 11.44 -16.71
CA HIS A 178 -21.44 12.14 -16.19
C HIS A 178 -22.05 11.50 -14.94
N THR A 179 -21.59 10.30 -14.56
CA THR A 179 -22.20 9.52 -13.47
C THR A 179 -21.14 8.90 -12.59
N LEU A 180 -21.52 8.51 -11.39
CA LEU A 180 -20.81 7.49 -10.62
C LEU A 180 -21.53 6.16 -10.84
N GLN A 181 -20.80 5.10 -11.13
CA GLN A 181 -21.34 3.75 -11.21
C GLN A 181 -20.74 2.89 -10.12
N THR A 182 -21.57 2.06 -9.50
CA THR A 182 -21.12 1.15 -8.45
C THR A 182 -21.31 -0.29 -8.87
N PHE A 183 -20.38 -1.14 -8.46
CA PHE A 183 -20.42 -2.57 -8.76
C PHE A 183 -20.09 -3.37 -7.51
N ASP A 184 -20.72 -4.52 -7.37
CA ASP A 184 -20.32 -5.53 -6.42
C ASP A 184 -18.98 -6.13 -6.88
N ALA A 185 -17.95 -5.97 -6.05
CA ALA A 185 -16.57 -6.29 -6.43
C ALA A 185 -16.32 -7.79 -6.56
N SER A 186 -17.06 -8.63 -5.82
CA SER A 186 -16.86 -10.09 -5.83
C SER A 186 -17.61 -10.74 -7.00
N THR A 187 -18.80 -10.26 -7.33
CA THR A 187 -19.66 -10.83 -8.37
C THR A 187 -19.54 -10.14 -9.73
N GLY A 188 -19.11 -8.87 -9.78
CA GLY A 188 -19.10 -8.07 -11.00
C GLY A 188 -20.43 -7.37 -11.32
N ARG A 189 -21.46 -7.58 -10.50
CA ARG A 189 -22.80 -7.06 -10.77
C ARG A 189 -22.85 -5.54 -10.59
N ALA A 190 -23.39 -4.83 -11.58
CA ALA A 190 -23.70 -3.41 -11.43
C ALA A 190 -24.77 -3.22 -10.35
N LEU A 191 -24.54 -2.31 -9.42
CA LEU A 191 -25.43 -2.01 -8.30
C LEU A 191 -26.22 -0.74 -8.59
N ASP A 192 -25.53 0.40 -8.77
CA ASP A 192 -26.18 1.70 -8.93
C ASP A 192 -25.55 2.56 -10.02
N THR A 193 -26.31 3.55 -10.50
CA THR A 193 -25.81 4.66 -11.32
C THR A 193 -26.31 5.97 -10.71
N ILE A 194 -25.39 6.78 -10.23
CA ILE A 194 -25.64 8.04 -9.53
C ILE A 194 -25.32 9.18 -10.49
N ALA A 195 -26.29 10.05 -10.77
CA ALA A 195 -26.06 11.21 -11.62
C ALA A 195 -25.29 12.29 -10.85
N LEU A 196 -24.30 12.90 -11.50
CA LEU A 196 -23.65 14.09 -10.97
C LEU A 196 -24.50 15.34 -11.24
N PRO A 197 -24.35 16.43 -10.46
CA PRO A 197 -25.00 17.70 -10.76
C PRO A 197 -24.74 18.16 -12.20
N GLN A 198 -25.72 18.84 -12.81
CA GLN A 198 -25.66 19.21 -14.23
C GLN A 198 -24.37 19.99 -14.56
N GLY A 199 -23.70 19.54 -15.62
CA GLY A 199 -22.43 20.12 -16.08
C GLY A 199 -21.19 19.66 -15.33
N GLN A 200 -21.32 18.92 -14.22
CA GLN A 200 -20.19 18.33 -13.48
C GLN A 200 -19.71 17.04 -14.14
N ARG A 201 -18.39 16.82 -14.16
CA ARG A 201 -17.75 15.60 -14.66
C ARG A 201 -16.73 15.15 -13.64
N SER A 202 -16.89 13.95 -13.10
CA SER A 202 -15.98 13.42 -12.09
C SER A 202 -14.61 13.09 -12.70
N GLN A 203 -13.57 13.20 -11.88
CA GLN A 203 -12.21 12.87 -12.22
C GLN A 203 -11.63 11.93 -11.17
N PHE A 204 -11.25 12.42 -9.99
CA PHE A 204 -10.62 11.58 -8.96
C PHE A 204 -11.62 11.20 -7.89
N LEU A 205 -11.55 9.95 -7.43
CA LEU A 205 -12.32 9.44 -6.31
C LEU A 205 -11.37 9.10 -5.16
N THR A 206 -11.79 9.37 -3.94
CA THR A 206 -11.19 8.81 -2.74
C THR A 206 -12.26 8.43 -1.73
N ILE A 207 -12.05 7.34 -1.01
CA ILE A 207 -13.02 6.76 -0.08
C ILE A 207 -12.30 6.48 1.24
N PRO A 208 -12.27 7.45 2.18
CA PRO A 208 -11.76 7.20 3.53
C PRO A 208 -12.67 6.24 4.31
N PRO A 209 -12.23 5.69 5.46
CA PRO A 209 -13.11 4.99 6.39
C PRO A 209 -14.35 5.84 6.74
N GLY A 210 -15.51 5.17 6.87
CA GLY A 210 -16.81 5.82 7.03
C GLY A 210 -17.68 5.71 5.77
N SER A 211 -18.79 6.45 5.73
CA SER A 211 -19.82 6.25 4.70
C SER A 211 -19.77 7.25 3.53
N THR A 212 -18.65 7.93 3.30
CA THR A 212 -18.59 9.06 2.36
C THR A 212 -17.53 8.87 1.27
N VAL A 213 -17.93 9.03 0.02
CA VAL A 213 -17.05 9.12 -1.15
C VAL A 213 -16.78 10.58 -1.46
N TYR A 214 -15.52 10.92 -1.75
CA TYR A 214 -15.14 12.26 -2.18
C TYR A 214 -14.77 12.22 -3.66
N ALA A 215 -15.41 13.07 -4.45
CA ALA A 215 -15.20 13.16 -5.88
C ALA A 215 -14.71 14.55 -6.26
N ALA A 216 -13.54 14.62 -6.90
CA ALA A 216 -13.08 15.83 -7.56
C ALA A 216 -13.70 15.92 -8.96
N THR A 217 -14.19 17.11 -9.32
CA THR A 217 -14.78 17.37 -10.63
C THR A 217 -13.85 18.18 -11.52
N ARG A 218 -13.98 18.00 -12.84
CA ARG A 218 -13.22 18.76 -13.86
C ARG A 218 -13.57 20.25 -13.86
N GLN A 219 -14.74 20.61 -13.35
CA GLN A 219 -15.23 21.97 -13.24
C GLN A 219 -14.70 22.65 -11.97
N GLY A 220 -13.96 21.91 -11.13
CA GLY A 220 -13.25 22.47 -9.99
C GLY A 220 -14.05 22.48 -8.70
N SER A 221 -14.91 21.48 -8.48
CA SER A 221 -15.57 21.23 -7.19
C SER A 221 -15.09 19.92 -6.55
N ILE A 222 -15.22 19.84 -5.23
CA ILE A 222 -15.15 18.58 -4.48
C ILE A 222 -16.55 18.28 -3.96
N GLU A 223 -17.10 17.14 -4.35
CA GLU A 223 -18.38 16.63 -3.89
C GLU A 223 -18.15 15.52 -2.86
N ALA A 224 -18.86 15.57 -1.73
CA ALA A 224 -19.02 14.48 -0.79
C ALA A 224 -20.33 13.74 -1.09
N ILE A 225 -20.28 12.43 -1.24
CA ILE A 225 -21.41 11.58 -1.58
C ILE A 225 -21.55 10.51 -0.51
N ASP A 226 -22.71 10.44 0.15
CA ASP A 226 -22.99 9.36 1.09
C ASP A 226 -23.25 8.05 0.33
N ILE A 227 -22.55 7.00 0.73
CA ILE A 227 -22.54 5.69 0.08
C ILE A 227 -23.93 5.05 0.07
N LYS A 228 -24.74 5.27 1.11
CA LYS A 228 -26.03 4.58 1.27
C LYS A 228 -27.19 5.35 0.64
N SER A 229 -27.25 6.65 0.91
CA SER A 229 -28.35 7.52 0.48
C SER A 229 -28.10 8.15 -0.89
N HIS A 230 -26.86 8.13 -1.38
CA HIS A 230 -26.40 8.85 -2.57
C HIS A 230 -26.61 10.37 -2.48
N THR A 231 -26.84 10.89 -1.27
CA THR A 231 -26.98 12.33 -1.04
C THR A 231 -25.63 12.99 -1.30
N MET A 232 -25.64 14.02 -2.15
CA MET A 232 -24.43 14.74 -2.55
C MET A 232 -24.37 16.12 -1.90
N LEU A 233 -23.16 16.55 -1.60
CA LEU A 233 -22.85 17.82 -0.98
C LEU A 233 -21.59 18.41 -1.60
N THR A 234 -21.66 19.65 -2.05
CA THR A 234 -20.49 20.39 -2.53
C THR A 234 -19.71 20.99 -1.34
N LEU A 235 -18.43 20.63 -1.20
CA LEU A 235 -17.57 21.10 -0.10
C LEU A 235 -16.79 22.37 -0.46
N VAL A 236 -16.16 22.37 -1.64
CA VAL A 236 -15.32 23.47 -2.11
C VAL A 236 -15.44 23.62 -3.62
N THR A 237 -15.28 24.84 -4.14
CA THR A 237 -15.40 25.14 -5.58
C THR A 237 -14.28 26.07 -6.09
N GLY A 238 -14.18 26.17 -7.41
CA GLY A 238 -13.28 27.10 -8.11
C GLY A 238 -11.80 26.70 -8.13
N GLY A 239 -11.48 25.44 -7.81
CA GLY A 239 -10.12 24.90 -7.86
C GLY A 239 -9.81 24.13 -9.15
N SER A 240 -8.62 23.53 -9.21
CA SER A 240 -8.29 22.45 -10.15
C SER A 240 -7.64 21.34 -9.35
N TYR A 241 -8.43 20.32 -9.02
CA TYR A 241 -8.04 19.36 -8.00
C TYR A 241 -7.34 18.14 -8.59
N GLY A 242 -6.22 17.75 -7.98
CA GLY A 242 -5.45 16.55 -8.32
C GLY A 242 -5.95 15.29 -7.61
N PRO A 243 -5.25 14.14 -7.78
CA PRO A 243 -5.47 12.95 -6.98
C PRO A 243 -5.39 13.29 -5.48
N MET A 244 -6.45 12.95 -4.77
CA MET A 244 -6.60 13.20 -3.34
C MET A 244 -6.18 11.96 -2.56
N ASP A 245 -5.75 12.18 -1.32
CA ASP A 245 -5.51 11.11 -0.36
C ASP A 245 -6.04 11.52 1.01
N PHE A 246 -6.10 10.61 1.97
CA PHE A 246 -6.70 10.85 3.26
C PHE A 246 -5.88 10.26 4.41
N ASN A 247 -6.15 10.76 5.61
CA ASN A 247 -5.55 10.25 6.83
C ASN A 247 -6.47 9.17 7.42
N GLU A 248 -6.00 7.91 7.41
CA GLU A 248 -6.73 6.72 7.90
C GLU A 248 -7.22 6.85 9.35
N GLN A 249 -6.53 7.62 10.19
CA GLN A 249 -6.87 7.77 11.61
C GLN A 249 -7.92 8.86 11.86
N THR A 250 -7.88 9.94 11.09
CA THR A 250 -8.70 11.13 11.32
C THR A 250 -9.83 11.29 10.31
N GLY A 251 -9.76 10.61 9.17
CA GLY A 251 -10.66 10.78 8.02
C GLY A 251 -10.48 12.10 7.28
N GLU A 252 -9.47 12.92 7.60
CA GLU A 252 -9.20 14.17 6.89
C GLU A 252 -8.75 13.91 5.46
N ILE A 253 -9.21 14.75 4.52
CA ILE A 253 -8.98 14.59 3.09
C ILE A 253 -8.04 15.68 2.61
N PHE A 254 -6.96 15.28 1.95
CA PHE A 254 -5.92 16.15 1.43
C PHE A 254 -6.11 16.31 -0.07
N VAL A 255 -6.35 17.55 -0.50
CA VAL A 255 -6.77 17.88 -1.86
C VAL A 255 -5.77 18.85 -2.49
N PRO A 256 -4.95 18.39 -3.46
CA PRO A 256 -4.05 19.26 -4.21
C PRO A 256 -4.85 20.21 -5.09
N ASP A 257 -4.74 21.52 -4.89
CA ASP A 257 -5.35 22.56 -5.73
C ASP A 257 -4.27 23.20 -6.60
N ARG A 258 -4.16 22.69 -7.83
CA ARG A 258 -3.17 23.13 -8.81
C ARG A 258 -3.38 24.57 -9.25
N LYS A 259 -4.65 25.01 -9.27
CA LYS A 259 -5.03 26.35 -9.77
C LYS A 259 -4.64 27.45 -8.79
N LYS A 260 -4.74 27.17 -7.48
CA LYS A 260 -4.44 28.13 -6.41
C LYS A 260 -3.15 27.81 -5.64
N THR A 261 -2.33 26.89 -6.16
CA THR A 261 -0.99 26.54 -5.64
C THR A 261 -0.99 26.21 -4.14
N ARG A 262 -1.92 25.33 -3.73
CA ARG A 262 -2.14 25.00 -2.32
C ARG A 262 -2.68 23.59 -2.13
N LEU A 263 -2.49 23.02 -0.95
CA LEU A 263 -3.16 21.80 -0.51
C LEU A 263 -4.29 22.19 0.44
N LEU A 264 -5.51 21.76 0.14
CA LEU A 264 -6.64 21.90 1.06
C LEU A 264 -6.66 20.68 1.96
N VAL A 265 -6.95 20.88 3.25
CA VAL A 265 -7.29 19.78 4.16
C VAL A 265 -8.75 19.97 4.52
N LEU A 266 -9.56 18.99 4.15
CA LEU A 266 -11.00 18.97 4.38
C LEU A 266 -11.32 18.09 5.59
N SER A 267 -12.34 18.46 6.35
CA SER A 267 -12.84 17.64 7.45
C SER A 267 -13.57 16.41 6.90
N PRO A 268 -13.56 15.27 7.60
CA PRO A 268 -14.49 14.19 7.29
C PRO A 268 -15.93 14.68 7.47
N VAL A 269 -16.77 14.42 6.48
CA VAL A 269 -18.18 14.80 6.48
C VAL A 269 -19.05 13.54 6.51
N THR A 270 -20.05 13.56 7.37
CA THR A 270 -21.19 12.64 7.33
C THR A 270 -22.38 13.41 6.79
N VAL A 271 -22.94 12.97 5.66
CA VAL A 271 -24.05 13.69 5.03
C VAL A 271 -25.27 13.63 5.95
N GLY A 272 -25.90 14.78 6.17
CA GLY A 272 -26.99 14.96 7.14
C GLY A 272 -26.56 15.48 8.51
N ALA A 273 -25.26 15.47 8.82
CA ALA A 273 -24.70 16.22 9.94
C ALA A 273 -24.47 17.70 9.56
N PRO A 274 -24.37 18.61 10.55
CA PRO A 274 -23.99 20.00 10.29
C PRO A 274 -22.68 20.09 9.51
N LEU A 275 -22.69 20.91 8.47
CA LEU A 275 -21.53 21.06 7.60
C LEU A 275 -20.38 21.76 8.33
N PRO A 276 -19.17 21.21 8.30
CA PRO A 276 -18.01 21.94 8.74
C PRO A 276 -17.74 23.12 7.79
N GLN A 277 -17.08 24.16 8.32
CA GLN A 277 -16.56 25.22 7.47
C GLN A 277 -15.35 24.69 6.69
N GLU A 278 -15.44 24.71 5.36
CA GLU A 278 -14.39 24.20 4.48
C GLU A 278 -13.70 25.31 3.66
N PRO A 279 -12.39 25.20 3.38
CA PRO A 279 -11.48 24.13 3.84
C PRO A 279 -11.10 24.30 5.32
N ARG A 280 -11.02 23.19 6.07
CA ARG A 280 -10.55 23.20 7.47
C ARG A 280 -9.15 23.80 7.62
N ARG A 281 -8.24 23.47 6.71
CA ARG A 281 -6.87 24.02 6.65
C ARG A 281 -6.40 24.21 5.21
N VAL A 282 -5.44 25.11 5.04
CA VAL A 282 -4.77 25.36 3.76
C VAL A 282 -3.27 25.36 3.98
N VAL A 283 -2.54 24.61 3.17
CA VAL A 283 -1.07 24.63 3.11
C VAL A 283 -0.66 25.22 1.77
N ALA A 284 0.05 26.36 1.79
CA ALA A 284 0.52 27.01 0.57
C ALA A 284 1.85 26.41 0.11
N PHE A 285 2.05 26.34 -1.21
CA PHE A 285 3.30 25.89 -1.81
C PHE A 285 3.85 26.95 -2.76
N PRO A 286 5.17 26.97 -2.98
CA PRO A 286 5.77 27.84 -4.00
C PRO A 286 5.43 27.40 -5.43
N PHE A 287 5.10 26.12 -5.63
CA PHE A 287 4.74 25.54 -6.92
C PHE A 287 3.49 24.67 -6.78
N ALA A 288 2.75 24.50 -7.88
CA ALA A 288 1.46 23.86 -7.81
C ALA A 288 1.58 22.38 -7.38
N PRO A 289 0.83 21.95 -6.36
CA PRO A 289 0.81 20.55 -5.95
C PRO A 289 -0.04 19.72 -6.92
N VAL A 290 0.50 18.61 -7.41
CA VAL A 290 -0.14 17.75 -8.41
C VAL A 290 -0.85 16.56 -7.77
N SER A 291 -0.20 15.91 -6.81
CA SER A 291 -0.67 14.70 -6.13
C SER A 291 -0.13 14.70 -4.70
N VAL A 292 -0.86 14.04 -3.80
CA VAL A 292 -0.49 13.87 -2.40
C VAL A 292 -0.60 12.40 -2.01
N ALA A 293 0.27 11.95 -1.10
CA ALA A 293 0.16 10.68 -0.40
C ALA A 293 0.34 10.89 1.11
N ILE A 294 -0.45 10.21 1.92
CA ILE A 294 -0.45 10.27 3.37
C ILE A 294 -0.02 8.91 3.91
N THR A 295 0.88 8.89 4.89
CA THR A 295 1.29 7.64 5.54
C THR A 295 0.12 7.01 6.29
N SER A 296 0.07 5.68 6.38
CA SER A 296 -1.06 4.96 7.01
C SER A 296 -1.24 5.25 8.52
N ASP A 297 -0.21 5.74 9.20
CA ASP A 297 -0.29 6.25 10.58
C ASP A 297 -0.76 7.71 10.68
N GLY A 298 -0.94 8.38 9.54
CA GLY A 298 -1.38 9.75 9.44
C GLY A 298 -0.37 10.80 9.94
N GLN A 299 0.91 10.44 10.11
CA GLN A 299 1.92 11.35 10.65
C GLN A 299 2.56 12.22 9.57
N LEU A 300 2.76 11.68 8.36
CA LEU A 300 3.49 12.35 7.29
C LEU A 300 2.64 12.49 6.03
N GLY A 301 2.84 13.60 5.32
CA GLY A 301 2.28 13.82 3.99
C GLY A 301 3.38 14.09 2.97
N PHE A 302 3.23 13.55 1.76
CA PHE A 302 4.16 13.77 0.65
C PHE A 302 3.41 14.41 -0.50
N VAL A 303 3.86 15.58 -0.94
CA VAL A 303 3.19 16.36 -1.98
C VAL A 303 4.12 16.51 -3.17
N ALA A 304 3.75 15.91 -4.30
CA ALA A 304 4.45 16.08 -5.57
C ALA A 304 4.14 17.46 -6.16
N LEU A 305 5.18 18.24 -6.45
CA LEU A 305 5.08 19.60 -6.97
C LEU A 305 5.52 19.67 -8.43
N GLN A 306 4.88 20.53 -9.22
CA GLN A 306 5.14 20.67 -10.66
C GLN A 306 6.59 21.03 -11.03
N ASN A 307 7.40 21.54 -10.10
CA ASN A 307 8.79 21.93 -10.35
C ASN A 307 9.81 20.77 -10.23
N GLY A 308 9.36 19.51 -10.15
CA GLY A 308 10.27 18.38 -10.00
C GLY A 308 10.67 18.08 -8.55
N THR A 309 9.90 18.55 -7.57
CA THR A 309 10.18 18.33 -6.14
C THR A 309 9.03 17.61 -5.42
N VAL A 310 9.34 17.02 -4.27
CA VAL A 310 8.37 16.44 -3.34
C VAL A 310 8.53 17.12 -1.98
N SER A 311 7.48 17.76 -1.49
CA SER A 311 7.44 18.34 -0.15
C SER A 311 7.00 17.29 0.86
N ILE A 312 7.75 17.14 1.96
CA ILE A 312 7.40 16.27 3.09
C ILE A 312 6.81 17.13 4.20
N LEU A 313 5.63 16.74 4.68
CA LEU A 313 4.85 17.45 5.69
C LEU A 313 4.78 16.63 6.98
N ASP A 314 4.93 17.31 8.11
CA ASP A 314 4.54 16.84 9.44
C ASP A 314 3.08 17.24 9.65
N LEU A 315 2.16 16.25 9.61
CA LEU A 315 0.72 16.52 9.64
C LEU A 315 0.22 16.97 11.03
N PRO A 316 0.66 16.35 12.14
CA PRO A 316 0.37 16.85 13.49
C PRO A 316 1.01 18.21 13.77
N GLY A 317 2.28 18.39 13.42
CA GLY A 317 3.03 19.63 13.64
C GLY A 317 2.68 20.76 12.67
N ARG A 318 1.93 20.45 11.60
CA ARG A 318 1.40 21.40 10.60
C ARG A 318 2.50 22.21 9.91
N GLN A 319 3.60 21.55 9.58
CA GLN A 319 4.77 22.19 9.02
C GLN A 319 5.36 21.36 7.88
N THR A 320 6.03 22.04 6.96
CA THR A 320 6.87 21.37 5.97
C THR A 320 8.19 20.99 6.63
N ILE A 321 8.51 19.70 6.64
CA ILE A 321 9.78 19.19 7.17
C ILE A 321 10.91 19.55 6.20
N THR A 322 10.76 19.17 4.94
CA THR A 322 11.76 19.39 3.90
C THR A 322 11.13 19.27 2.51
N THR A 323 11.89 19.64 1.48
CA THR A 323 11.51 19.46 0.07
C THR A 323 12.65 18.81 -0.68
N LEU A 324 12.37 17.68 -1.32
CA LEU A 324 13.36 16.86 -2.01
C LEU A 324 13.25 17.04 -3.52
N PHE A 325 14.39 17.22 -4.19
CA PHE A 325 14.44 17.23 -5.65
C PHE A 325 14.40 15.80 -6.19
N VAL A 326 13.38 15.49 -7.00
CA VAL A 326 13.23 14.21 -7.69
C VAL A 326 13.40 14.34 -9.21
N GLY A 327 13.39 15.58 -9.73
CA GLY A 327 13.48 15.91 -11.14
C GLY A 327 12.22 15.55 -11.93
N GLY A 328 12.22 15.89 -13.23
CA GLY A 328 11.12 15.57 -14.14
C GLY A 328 9.84 16.34 -13.82
N SER A 329 8.69 15.71 -14.08
CA SER A 329 7.34 16.22 -13.82
C SER A 329 6.59 15.24 -12.91
N PRO A 330 6.89 15.21 -11.61
CA PRO A 330 6.29 14.27 -10.69
C PRO A 330 4.78 14.55 -10.59
N HIS A 331 3.98 13.53 -10.86
CA HIS A 331 2.53 13.71 -11.00
C HIS A 331 1.70 12.68 -10.22
N PHE A 332 2.35 11.66 -9.66
CA PHE A 332 1.71 10.69 -8.78
C PHE A 332 2.70 10.22 -7.73
N ILE A 333 2.21 10.02 -6.51
CA ILE A 333 3.00 9.55 -5.38
C ILE A 333 2.18 8.57 -4.55
N VAL A 334 2.85 7.55 -4.02
CA VAL A 334 2.26 6.58 -3.08
C VAL A 334 3.29 6.23 -2.00
N THR A 335 2.82 5.96 -0.79
CA THR A 335 3.67 5.47 0.32
C THR A 335 3.40 4.00 0.57
N GLY A 336 4.41 3.27 1.06
CA GLY A 336 4.18 1.97 1.68
C GLY A 336 3.43 2.10 3.01
N LEU A 337 3.06 0.95 3.59
CA LEU A 337 2.55 0.91 4.95
C LEU A 337 3.56 1.52 5.91
N TYR A 338 3.13 2.50 6.69
CA TYR A 338 3.98 3.22 7.62
C TYR A 338 3.27 3.46 8.96
N PRO A 339 3.93 3.17 10.11
CA PRO A 339 5.22 2.49 10.19
C PRO A 339 5.12 1.03 9.69
N PRO A 340 6.26 0.39 9.39
CA PRO A 340 6.32 -1.02 8.99
C PRO A 340 5.58 -1.92 9.97
N LEU A 341 4.77 -2.86 9.47
CA LEU A 341 4.21 -3.92 10.31
C LEU A 341 5.35 -4.85 10.77
N VAL A 342 5.69 -4.77 12.06
CA VAL A 342 6.67 -5.65 12.69
C VAL A 342 6.08 -7.07 12.79
N GLY A 343 6.68 -8.04 12.10
CA GLY A 343 6.35 -9.47 12.25
C GLY A 343 5.62 -10.16 11.07
N LEU A 344 5.20 -9.42 10.02
CA LEU A 344 4.67 -10.01 8.78
C LEU A 344 5.69 -10.03 7.62
N ILE A 345 6.76 -9.28 7.78
CA ILE A 345 7.95 -9.37 6.92
C ILE A 345 8.77 -10.54 7.47
N PRO A 346 9.19 -11.53 6.66
CA PRO A 346 10.13 -12.54 7.12
C PRO A 346 11.34 -11.82 7.69
N GLN A 347 11.50 -11.82 9.02
CA GLN A 347 12.72 -11.35 9.64
C GLN A 347 13.86 -12.15 9.03
N GLU A 348 14.90 -11.45 8.57
CA GLU A 348 16.19 -12.09 8.40
C GLU A 348 16.59 -12.66 9.76
N THR A 349 16.45 -13.96 9.94
CA THR A 349 17.21 -14.68 10.94
C THR A 349 18.67 -14.54 10.52
N THR A 350 19.32 -13.48 10.99
CA THR A 350 20.76 -13.37 10.90
C THR A 350 21.36 -14.62 11.55
N LEU A 351 22.47 -15.10 11.01
CA LEU A 351 23.20 -16.28 11.52
C LEU A 351 23.52 -16.13 13.02
N LEU A 352 23.73 -14.90 13.49
CA LEU A 352 23.85 -14.53 14.90
C LEU A 352 22.53 -14.71 15.66
N GLY A 353 21.39 -14.33 15.09
CA GLY A 353 20.06 -14.52 15.70
C GLY A 353 19.70 -16.00 15.86
N THR A 354 19.99 -16.86 14.89
CA THR A 354 19.80 -18.31 15.04
C THR A 354 20.76 -18.92 16.05
N LEU A 355 22.05 -18.54 16.01
CA LEU A 355 23.04 -19.02 16.99
C LEU A 355 22.72 -18.58 18.43
N VAL A 356 22.21 -17.36 18.62
CA VAL A 356 21.79 -16.85 19.93
C VAL A 356 20.54 -17.56 20.42
N ASN A 357 19.58 -17.84 19.54
CA ASN A 357 18.35 -18.54 19.90
C ASN A 357 18.63 -20.01 20.25
N ASP A 358 19.40 -20.70 19.40
CA ASP A 358 19.81 -22.09 19.63
C ASP A 358 20.72 -22.22 20.87
N GLY A 359 21.60 -21.24 21.09
CA GLY A 359 22.41 -21.09 22.30
C GLY A 359 21.55 -20.88 23.56
N ALA A 360 20.50 -20.06 23.46
CA ALA A 360 19.57 -19.83 24.56
C ALA A 360 18.75 -21.09 24.90
N TYR A 361 18.24 -21.80 23.89
CA TYR A 361 17.50 -23.06 24.10
C TYR A 361 18.37 -24.16 24.69
N THR A 362 19.62 -24.29 24.24
CA THR A 362 20.57 -25.27 24.80
C THR A 362 20.94 -24.95 26.26
N LEU A 363 21.14 -23.66 26.58
CA LEU A 363 21.37 -23.22 27.96
C LEU A 363 20.15 -23.47 28.87
N LEU A 364 18.95 -23.18 28.36
CA LEU A 364 17.69 -23.41 29.09
C LEU A 364 17.43 -24.90 29.32
N PHE A 365 17.72 -25.73 28.32
CA PHE A 365 17.65 -27.19 28.43
C PHE A 365 18.62 -27.71 29.51
N LEU A 366 19.87 -27.23 29.52
CA LEU A 366 20.85 -27.59 30.56
C LEU A 366 20.42 -27.15 31.96
N LEU A 367 19.90 -25.93 32.11
CA LEU A 367 19.43 -25.41 33.39
C LEU A 367 18.23 -26.19 33.94
N ILE A 368 17.39 -26.76 33.09
CA ILE A 368 16.21 -27.52 33.52
C ILE A 368 16.55 -29.00 33.74
N PHE A 369 17.24 -29.63 32.79
CA PHE A 369 17.45 -31.07 32.83
C PHE A 369 18.66 -31.50 33.67
N ALA A 370 19.71 -30.68 33.79
CA ALA A 370 20.87 -31.05 34.60
C ALA A 370 20.53 -31.17 36.10
N PRO A 371 19.75 -30.25 36.71
CA PRO A 371 19.32 -30.42 38.10
C PRO A 371 18.36 -31.59 38.28
N LEU A 372 17.41 -31.79 37.35
CA LEU A 372 16.46 -32.90 37.42
C LEU A 372 17.16 -34.26 37.38
N THR A 373 18.13 -34.42 36.48
CA THR A 373 18.92 -35.65 36.38
C THR A 373 19.81 -35.85 37.60
N TYR A 374 20.42 -34.78 38.12
CA TYR A 374 21.22 -34.82 39.35
C TYR A 374 20.39 -35.22 40.59
N PHE A 375 19.23 -34.59 40.81
CA PHE A 375 18.34 -34.91 41.93
C PHE A 375 17.74 -36.32 41.78
N TRP A 376 17.42 -36.75 40.56
CA TRP A 376 16.97 -38.11 40.31
C TRP A 376 18.06 -39.16 40.64
N PHE A 377 19.32 -38.86 40.31
CA PHE A 377 20.46 -39.72 40.65
C PHE A 377 20.70 -39.79 42.17
N LEU A 378 20.61 -38.66 42.87
CA LEU A 378 20.70 -38.60 44.33
C LEU A 378 19.55 -39.36 45.03
N ALA A 379 18.32 -39.25 44.50
CA ALA A 379 17.17 -39.97 45.02
C ALA A 379 17.29 -41.49 44.83
N ARG A 380 17.85 -41.94 43.69
CA ARG A 380 18.17 -43.36 43.46
C ARG A 380 19.26 -43.87 44.41
N LYS A 381 20.31 -43.08 44.66
CA LYS A 381 21.39 -43.45 45.57
C LYS A 381 20.92 -43.57 47.02
N LYS A 382 20.00 -42.72 47.47
CA LYS A 382 19.35 -42.84 48.79
C LYS A 382 18.46 -44.09 48.92
N ARG A 383 17.77 -44.51 47.86
CA ARG A 383 16.95 -45.74 47.88
C ARG A 383 17.79 -47.02 47.86
N ALA A 384 18.98 -46.99 47.28
CA ALA A 384 19.89 -48.14 47.25
C ALA A 384 20.63 -48.39 48.59
N ASN A 385 20.64 -47.42 49.51
CA ASN A 385 21.26 -47.55 50.84
C ASN A 385 20.27 -47.94 51.95
N HIS A 386 19.00 -48.22 51.60
CA HIS A 386 17.93 -48.64 52.53
C HIS A 386 17.36 -50.03 52.17
N LEU A 387 18.06 -50.78 51.33
CA LEU A 387 17.92 -52.22 51.09
C LEU A 387 19.25 -52.86 51.49
#